data_AF-A0AAW4YCK4-F1
#
_entry.id   AF-A0AAW4YCK4-F1
#
_cell.length_a   1.000
_cell.length_b   1.000
_cell.length_c   1.000
_cell.angle_alpha   90.00
_cell.angle_beta   90.00
_cell.angle_gamma   90.00
#
_symmetry.space_group_name_H-M   'P 1'
#
loop_
_entity.id
_entity.type
_entity.pdbx_description
1 polymer ?
#
loop_
_entity_poly.entity_id
_entity_poly.type
_entity_poly.pdbx_seq_one_letter_code
_entity_poly.pdbx_strand_id
1 'polypeptide(L)'
;CGLPGAMASKIAYPNRQAIAIAGDGAFQMVMQDFATAVQYDLPLTVFVLNNKQLAFIKYEQQAAGELEYAVDFSDMDHAKFAEAAGGKGY
;
A
#
# COMPACT_ATOMS: atom_id res chain seq x y z
N CYS A 1 -0.30 0.76 9.92
CA CYS A 1 0.15 0.85 8.51
C CYS A 1 0.41 -0.56 7.97
N GLY A 2 -0.11 -0.90 6.79
CA GLY A 2 -0.14 -2.29 6.28
C GLY A 2 1.24 -2.89 6.00
N LEU A 3 2.06 -2.20 5.20
CA LEU A 3 3.38 -2.68 4.78
C LEU A 3 4.39 -2.81 5.95
N PRO A 4 4.62 -1.78 6.80
CA PRO A 4 5.49 -1.91 7.97
C PRO A 4 5.05 -3.02 8.93
N GLY A 5 3.73 -3.18 9.12
CA GLY A 5 3.17 -4.26 9.94
C GLY A 5 3.48 -5.64 9.36
N ALA A 6 3.35 -5.82 8.04
CA ALA A 6 3.71 -7.06 7.38
C ALA A 6 5.21 -7.35 7.48
N MET A 7 6.08 -6.34 7.30
CA MET A 7 7.53 -6.49 7.49
C MET A 7 7.87 -6.94 8.91
N ALA A 8 7.32 -6.26 9.93
CA ALA A 8 7.52 -6.64 11.32
C ALA A 8 7.01 -8.05 11.61
N SER A 9 5.85 -8.43 11.06
CA SER A 9 5.30 -9.78 11.21
C SER A 9 6.21 -10.84 10.56
N LYS A 10 6.85 -10.50 9.42
CA LYS A 10 7.75 -11.41 8.72
C LYS A 10 9.06 -11.61 9.48
N ILE A 11 9.56 -10.56 10.12
CA ILE A 11 10.73 -10.63 11.01
C ILE A 11 10.41 -11.46 12.26
N ALA A 12 9.26 -11.23 12.89
CA ALA A 12 8.87 -11.95 14.11
C ALA A 12 8.50 -13.42 13.85
N TYR A 13 7.95 -13.73 12.67
CA TYR A 13 7.48 -15.06 12.30
C TYR A 13 8.03 -15.48 10.92
N PRO A 14 9.34 -15.79 10.80
CA PRO A 14 10.01 -15.98 9.51
C PRO A 14 9.44 -17.15 8.68
N ASN A 15 8.85 -18.16 9.34
CA ASN A 15 8.27 -19.32 8.67
C ASN A 15 6.79 -19.15 8.31
N ARG A 16 6.17 -18.01 8.65
CA ARG A 16 4.77 -17.72 8.31
C ARG A 16 4.68 -16.81 7.09
N GLN A 17 3.59 -16.94 6.36
CA GLN A 17 3.25 -16.00 5.30
C GLN A 17 2.88 -14.65 5.92
N ALA A 18 3.41 -13.57 5.33
CA ALA A 18 3.07 -12.20 5.69
C ALA A 18 2.40 -11.52 4.48
N ILE A 19 1.20 -10.98 4.69
CA ILE A 19 0.42 -10.30 3.65
C ILE A 19 0.04 -8.92 4.19
N ALA A 20 0.32 -7.88 3.42
CA ALA A 20 -0.26 -6.55 3.60
C ALA A 20 -1.42 -6.35 2.63
N ILE A 21 -2.55 -5.85 3.10
CA ILE A 21 -3.64 -5.35 2.27
C ILE A 21 -3.77 -3.86 2.60
N ALA A 22 -3.66 -3.01 1.59
CA ALA A 22 -3.70 -1.56 1.77
C ALA A 22 -4.44 -0.90 0.60
N GLY A 23 -5.14 0.20 0.87
CA GLY A 23 -5.55 1.13 -0.19
C GLY A 23 -4.32 1.80 -0.82
N ASP A 24 -4.44 2.24 -2.06
CA ASP A 24 -3.42 3.02 -2.78
C ASP A 24 -2.91 4.23 -1.99
N GLY A 25 -3.80 5.05 -1.44
CA GLY A 25 -3.39 6.21 -0.64
C GLY A 25 -2.58 5.83 0.60
N ALA A 26 -3.00 4.77 1.30
CA ALA A 26 -2.29 4.27 2.47
C ALA A 26 -0.94 3.65 2.10
N PHE A 27 -0.85 2.98 0.95
CA PHE A 27 0.40 2.42 0.44
C PHE A 27 1.37 3.52 0.01
N GLN A 28 0.92 4.53 -0.75
CA GLN A 28 1.74 5.63 -1.23
C GLN A 28 2.43 6.42 -0.11
N MET A 29 1.82 6.51 1.08
CA MET A 29 2.44 7.15 2.26
C MET A 29 3.72 6.44 2.76
N VAL A 30 3.85 5.14 2.50
CA VAL A 30 4.92 4.29 3.05
C VAL A 30 5.56 3.37 2.00
N MET A 31 5.29 3.59 0.72
CA MET A 31 5.69 2.65 -0.34
C MET A 31 7.20 2.45 -0.43
N GLN A 32 8.00 3.46 -0.03
CA GLN A 32 9.45 3.38 0.06
C GLN A 32 9.96 2.25 0.96
N ASP A 33 9.17 1.82 1.96
CA ASP A 33 9.55 0.71 2.84
C ASP A 33 9.60 -0.63 2.07
N PHE A 34 9.01 -0.69 0.87
CA PHE A 34 9.11 -1.87 0.03
C PHE A 34 10.56 -2.11 -0.42
N ALA A 35 11.32 -1.05 -0.70
CA ALA A 35 12.75 -1.17 -1.00
C ALA A 35 13.53 -1.72 0.21
N THR A 36 13.15 -1.30 1.42
CA THR A 36 13.71 -1.86 2.67
C THR A 36 13.37 -3.34 2.80
N ALA A 37 12.13 -3.76 2.50
CA ALA A 37 11.76 -5.17 2.53
C ALA A 37 12.59 -6.02 1.56
N VAL A 38 12.88 -5.49 0.36
CA VAL A 38 13.76 -6.13 -0.62
C VAL A 38 15.20 -6.19 -0.09
N GLN A 39 15.74 -5.11 0.45
CA GLN A 39 17.11 -5.05 0.99
C GLN A 39 17.38 -6.09 2.08
N TYR A 40 16.38 -6.39 2.91
CA TYR A 40 16.48 -7.37 4.00
C TYR A 40 15.96 -8.77 3.62
N ASP A 41 15.74 -9.04 2.33
CA ASP A 41 15.23 -10.31 1.83
C ASP A 41 13.98 -10.79 2.59
N LEU A 42 13.02 -9.90 2.83
CA LEU A 42 11.79 -10.21 3.57
C LEU A 42 10.68 -10.67 2.60
N PRO A 43 10.39 -11.99 2.48
CA PRO A 43 9.40 -12.47 1.52
C PRO A 43 7.99 -12.20 2.05
N LEU A 44 7.37 -11.13 1.56
CA LEU A 44 6.00 -10.70 1.85
C LEU A 44 5.24 -10.37 0.57
N THR A 45 3.90 -10.34 0.66
CA THR A 45 3.03 -9.95 -0.45
C THR A 45 2.22 -8.71 -0.07
N VAL A 46 2.15 -7.73 -0.95
CA VAL A 46 1.32 -6.52 -0.76
C VAL A 46 0.22 -6.51 -1.81
N PHE A 47 -1.02 -6.45 -1.37
CA PHE A 47 -2.18 -6.18 -2.21
C PHE A 47 -2.55 -4.70 -2.09
N VAL A 48 -2.39 -3.97 -3.19
CA VAL A 48 -2.79 -2.56 -3.28
C VAL A 48 -4.18 -2.50 -3.90
N LEU A 49 -5.16 -2.06 -3.11
CA LEU A 49 -6.53 -1.80 -3.58
C LEU A 49 -6.54 -0.42 -4.25
N ASN A 50 -6.28 -0.40 -5.56
CA ASN A 50 -6.16 0.81 -6.35
C ASN A 50 -7.53 1.26 -6.88
N ASN A 51 -8.15 2.21 -6.19
CA ASN A 51 -9.39 2.87 -6.61
C ASN A 51 -9.17 4.37 -6.92
N LYS A 52 -7.90 4.83 -6.91
CA LYS A 52 -7.44 6.18 -7.24
C LYS A 52 -8.05 7.25 -6.35
N GLN A 53 -8.43 6.91 -5.12
CA GLN A 53 -9.10 7.86 -4.24
C GLN A 53 -9.02 7.48 -2.75
N LEU A 54 -9.14 8.47 -1.89
CA LEU A 54 -9.43 8.30 -0.47
C LEU A 54 -10.90 7.94 -0.26
N ALA A 55 -11.29 6.71 -0.63
CA ALA A 55 -12.70 6.30 -0.67
C ALA A 55 -13.45 6.47 0.65
N PHE A 56 -12.78 6.26 1.80
CA PHE A 56 -13.40 6.48 3.09
C PHE A 56 -13.70 7.96 3.35
N ILE A 57 -12.77 8.85 3.02
CA ILE A 57 -12.94 10.30 3.16
C ILE A 57 -14.00 10.82 2.20
N LYS A 58 -14.01 10.32 0.95
CA LYS A 58 -15.05 10.63 -0.03
C LYS A 58 -16.44 10.22 0.48
N TYR A 59 -16.55 9.03 1.07
CA TYR A 59 -17.80 8.57 1.68
C TYR A 59 -18.24 9.49 2.83
N GLU A 60 -17.32 9.93 3.69
CA GLU A 60 -17.62 10.87 4.78
C GLU A 60 -18.09 12.24 4.24
N GLN A 61 -17.45 12.77 3.19
CA GLN A 61 -17.88 14.01 2.52
C GLN A 61 -19.30 13.88 1.96
N GLN A 62 -19.59 12.78 1.24
CA GLN A 62 -20.92 12.51 0.70
C GLN A 62 -21.98 12.37 1.81
N ALA A 63 -21.64 11.66 2.91
CA ALA A 63 -22.54 11.49 4.05
C ALA A 63 -22.82 12.81 4.79
N ALA A 64 -21.87 13.74 4.77
CA ALA A 64 -22.05 15.10 5.30
C ALA A 64 -22.85 16.04 4.36
N GLY A 65 -23.14 15.60 3.13
CA GLY A 65 -23.79 16.43 2.10
C GLY A 65 -22.83 17.44 1.46
N GLU A 66 -21.52 17.26 1.61
CA GLU A 66 -20.50 18.11 1.03
C GLU A 66 -20.19 17.70 -0.42
N LEU A 67 -19.65 18.65 -1.19
CA LEU A 67 -19.03 18.31 -2.47
C LEU A 67 -17.73 17.54 -2.23
N GLU A 68 -17.33 16.73 -3.20
CA GLU A 68 -16.06 16.01 -3.13
C GLU A 68 -14.89 16.98 -3.33
N TYR A 69 -13.89 16.92 -2.46
CA TYR A 69 -12.68 17.74 -2.59
C TYR A 69 -11.43 17.03 -2.07
N ALA A 70 -10.33 17.14 -2.82
CA ALA A 70 -9.01 16.63 -2.45
C ALA A 70 -8.95 15.14 -2.07
N VAL A 71 -9.80 14.32 -2.70
CA VAL A 71 -9.88 12.87 -2.46
C VAL A 71 -9.38 12.02 -3.60
N ASP A 72 -9.10 12.58 -4.78
CA ASP A 72 -8.67 11.83 -5.95
C ASP A 72 -7.14 11.79 -6.08
N PHE A 73 -6.64 10.68 -6.63
CA PHE A 73 -5.23 10.46 -6.94
C PHE A 73 -4.99 10.40 -8.45
N SER A 74 -3.77 10.74 -8.84
CA SER A 74 -3.28 10.42 -10.18
C SER A 74 -3.10 8.91 -10.36
N ASP A 75 -3.11 8.47 -11.62
CA ASP A 75 -2.92 7.05 -11.94
C ASP A 75 -1.44 6.66 -11.81
N MET A 76 -1.10 6.00 -10.69
CA MET A 76 0.24 5.51 -10.42
C MET A 76 0.36 4.01 -10.73
N ASP A 77 1.41 3.67 -11.47
CA ASP A 77 1.77 2.28 -11.77
C ASP A 77 2.56 1.67 -10.60
N HIS A 78 1.82 1.10 -9.65
CA HIS A 78 2.39 0.46 -8.47
C HIS A 78 3.21 -0.81 -8.81
N ALA A 79 2.88 -1.48 -9.92
CA ALA A 79 3.63 -2.65 -10.38
C ALA A 79 5.03 -2.26 -10.85
N LYS A 80 5.13 -1.22 -11.70
CA LYS A 80 6.44 -0.66 -12.09
C LYS A 80 7.24 -0.12 -10.92
N PHE A 81 6.57 0.49 -9.93
CA PHE A 81 7.26 0.89 -8.69
C PHE A 81 7.88 -0.33 -7.97
N ALA A 82 7.13 -1.43 -7.83
CA ALA A 82 7.64 -2.64 -7.19
C ALA A 82 8.83 -3.23 -7.95
N GLU A 83 8.81 -3.24 -9.28
CA GLU A 83 9.94 -3.63 -10.12
C GLU A 83 11.16 -2.72 -9.94
N ALA A 84 10.95 -1.40 -9.94
CA ALA A 84 12.01 -0.41 -9.74
C ALA A 84 12.65 -0.51 -8.35
N ALA A 85 11.89 -0.92 -7.35
CA ALA A 85 12.36 -1.16 -5.98
C ALA A 85 13.05 -2.53 -5.81
N GLY A 86 13.16 -3.35 -6.87
CA GLY A 86 13.83 -4.65 -6.86
C GLY A 86 12.94 -5.84 -6.50
N GLY A 87 11.63 -5.65 -6.43
CA GLY A 87 10.65 -6.70 -6.21
C GLY A 87 9.95 -7.16 -7.51
N LYS A 88 8.78 -7.78 -7.34
CA LYS A 88 7.92 -8.23 -8.46
C LYS A 88 6.62 -7.43 -8.44
N GLY A 89 6.30 -6.78 -9.56
CA GLY A 89 5.00 -6.16 -9.82
C GLY A 89 4.10 -7.08 -10.66
N TYR A 90 2.79 -6.96 -10.48
CA TYR A 90 1.75 -7.65 -11.26
C TYR A 90 0.62 -6.71 -11.61
#